data_AF-A0A9D1EZ46-F1
#
_entry.id   AF-A0A9D1EZ46-F1
#
_cell.length_a   1.000
_cell.length_b   1.000
_cell.length_c   1.000
_cell.angle_alpha   90.00
_cell.angle_beta   90.00
_cell.angle_gamma   90.00
#
_symmetry.space_group_name_H-M   'P 1'
#
loop_
_entity.id
_entity.type
_entity.pdbx_description
1 polymer ?
#
loop_
_entity_poly.entity_id
_entity_poly.type
_entity_poly.pdbx_seq_one_letter_code
_entity_poly.pdbx_strand_id
1 'polypeptide(L)'
;MKDKLISLCRRLKNFTRDELLSFIDIEEEVLDLTLLFLIDEGSIEECDGVYSYVKSSTLKSNVKRQNKSLHCMFQFHSPETIDLLIKSFCLGLQTQKAAYLSNLNNSCVADFYTEFRKLIYERQYKTLLNCFFEKPQIGRYRIFFEQYAYFYVYNNRVLVSEKLLQASAERTFAKTEIQEFKKVYSFLTRQVAHNTNQAKLHHKLAEAIWRREQTFEALYQDLKINLLNIN
;
A
#
# COMPACT_ATOMS: atom_id res chain seq x y z
N MET A 1 19.27 14.51 -0.26
CA MET A 1 19.40 13.61 -1.43
C MET A 1 18.22 13.75 -2.38
N LYS A 2 16.98 13.61 -1.87
CA LYS A 2 15.73 13.85 -2.60
C LYS A 2 15.73 15.11 -3.49
N ASP A 3 16.10 16.28 -2.96
CA ASP A 3 16.05 17.54 -3.72
C ASP A 3 17.02 17.58 -4.91
N LYS A 4 18.20 16.97 -4.76
CA LYS A 4 19.19 16.85 -5.84
C LYS A 4 18.66 15.93 -6.94
N LEU A 5 18.08 14.79 -6.57
CA LEU A 5 17.51 13.83 -7.51
C LEU A 5 16.31 14.42 -8.26
N ILE A 6 15.40 15.12 -7.55
CA ILE A 6 14.29 15.85 -8.17
C ILE A 6 14.79 16.92 -9.15
N SER A 7 15.86 17.65 -8.81
CA SER A 7 16.44 18.64 -9.72
C SER A 7 17.01 18.02 -11.01
N LEU A 8 17.57 16.82 -10.90
CA LEU A 8 18.08 16.03 -12.03
C LEU A 8 16.93 15.47 -12.88
N CYS A 9 15.92 14.88 -12.27
CA CYS A 9 14.70 14.42 -12.95
C CYS A 9 14.02 15.58 -13.70
N ARG A 10 13.95 16.77 -13.10
CA ARG A 10 13.44 18.00 -13.75
C ARG A 10 14.21 18.40 -15.00
N ARG A 11 15.54 18.22 -15.00
CA ARG A 11 16.43 18.56 -16.12
C ARG A 11 16.32 17.54 -17.25
N LEU A 12 16.31 16.25 -16.91
CA LEU A 12 16.30 15.16 -17.88
C LEU A 12 14.93 15.01 -18.57
N LYS A 13 13.83 15.35 -17.88
CA LYS A 13 12.42 15.18 -18.30
C LYS A 13 12.01 13.72 -18.52
N ASN A 14 12.75 12.96 -19.32
CA ASN A 14 12.65 11.52 -19.48
C ASN A 14 14.02 10.91 -19.19
N PHE A 15 14.07 9.81 -18.44
CA PHE A 15 15.32 9.17 -18.04
C PHE A 15 15.13 7.69 -17.74
N THR A 16 16.20 6.93 -17.83
CA THR A 16 16.24 5.52 -17.40
C THR A 16 16.98 5.35 -16.07
N ARG A 17 16.83 4.17 -15.44
CA ARG A 17 17.55 3.81 -14.21
C ARG A 17 19.07 3.92 -14.40
N ASP A 18 19.57 3.37 -15.51
CA ASP A 18 21.00 3.32 -15.80
C ASP A 18 21.58 4.71 -16.07
N GLU A 19 20.81 5.59 -16.71
CA GLU A 19 21.19 6.99 -16.86
C GLU A 19 21.32 7.68 -15.50
N LEU A 20 20.38 7.47 -14.58
CA LEU A 20 20.47 8.07 -13.24
C LEU A 20 21.66 7.55 -12.43
N LEU A 21 21.97 6.25 -12.52
CA LEU A 21 23.16 5.66 -11.92
C LEU A 21 24.46 6.27 -12.49
N SER A 22 24.47 6.62 -13.78
CA SER A 22 25.63 7.28 -14.38
C SER A 22 25.82 8.75 -13.95
N PHE A 23 24.74 9.43 -13.56
CA PHE A 23 24.78 10.84 -13.15
C PHE A 23 24.95 11.04 -11.65
N ILE A 24 24.66 10.01 -10.85
CA ILE A 24 24.63 10.12 -9.40
C ILE A 24 25.34 8.91 -8.79
N ASP A 25 26.36 9.20 -7.99
CA ASP A 25 27.08 8.19 -7.19
C ASP A 25 26.24 7.80 -5.96
N ILE A 26 25.22 6.96 -6.19
CA ILE A 26 24.30 6.41 -5.18
C ILE A 26 24.19 4.88 -5.41
N GLU A 27 24.13 4.13 -4.31
CA GLU A 27 23.86 2.69 -4.34
C GLU A 27 22.54 2.37 -5.06
N GLU A 28 22.54 1.34 -5.91
CA GLU A 28 21.41 0.96 -6.76
C GLU A 28 20.10 0.82 -5.97
N GLU A 29 20.17 0.23 -4.78
CA GLU A 29 19.01 -0.07 -3.95
C GLU A 29 18.41 1.20 -3.33
N VAL A 30 19.25 2.19 -3.01
CA VAL A 30 18.82 3.51 -2.54
C VAL A 30 18.18 4.31 -3.67
N LEU A 31 18.71 4.18 -4.90
CA LEU A 31 18.10 4.79 -6.09
C LEU A 31 16.72 4.21 -6.35
N ASP A 32 16.57 2.88 -6.34
CA ASP A 32 15.31 2.19 -6.60
C ASP A 32 14.22 2.61 -5.61
N LEU A 33 14.58 2.71 -4.32
CA LEU A 33 13.66 3.25 -3.32
C LEU A 33 13.29 4.70 -3.59
N THR A 34 14.27 5.53 -3.95
CA THR A 34 14.01 6.96 -4.20
C THR A 34 13.11 7.14 -5.42
N LEU A 35 13.27 6.30 -6.46
CA LEU A 35 12.38 6.28 -7.62
C LEU A 35 10.96 5.84 -7.24
N LEU A 36 10.82 4.75 -6.49
CA LEU A 36 9.53 4.30 -5.93
C LEU A 36 8.82 5.42 -5.17
N PHE A 37 9.57 6.15 -4.35
CA PHE A 37 9.05 7.28 -3.59
C PHE A 37 8.62 8.46 -4.45
N LEU A 38 9.43 8.82 -5.45
CA LEU A 38 9.09 9.92 -6.36
C LEU A 38 7.89 9.58 -7.25
N ILE A 39 7.71 8.30 -7.62
CA ILE A 39 6.50 7.83 -8.29
C ILE A 39 5.31 7.99 -7.35
N ASP A 40 5.46 7.59 -6.10
CA ASP A 40 4.38 7.62 -5.13
C ASP A 40 3.95 9.06 -4.75
N GLU A 41 4.90 9.98 -4.64
CA GLU A 41 4.65 11.42 -4.50
C GLU A 41 4.05 12.05 -5.77
N GLY A 42 3.98 11.31 -6.89
CA GLY A 42 3.50 11.80 -8.18
C GLY A 42 4.43 12.83 -8.81
N SER A 43 5.71 12.85 -8.41
CA SER A 43 6.75 13.70 -8.99
C SER A 43 7.28 13.14 -10.30
N ILE A 44 7.24 11.81 -10.47
CA ILE A 44 7.64 11.11 -11.69
C ILE A 44 6.61 10.03 -12.04
N GLU A 45 6.54 9.64 -13.31
CA GLU A 45 5.74 8.51 -13.82
C GLU A 45 6.68 7.49 -14.46
N GLU A 46 6.42 6.19 -14.28
CA GLU A 46 7.17 5.11 -14.93
C GLU A 46 6.28 4.42 -15.96
N CYS A 47 6.82 4.20 -17.16
CA CYS A 47 6.19 3.51 -18.26
C CYS A 47 7.24 2.64 -18.97
N ASP A 48 7.09 1.32 -18.89
CA ASP A 48 7.94 0.33 -19.54
C ASP A 48 9.45 0.57 -19.32
N GLY A 49 9.85 0.87 -18.07
CA GLY A 49 11.24 1.10 -17.69
C GLY A 49 11.79 2.50 -17.98
N VAL A 50 10.97 3.39 -18.54
CA VAL A 50 11.31 4.82 -18.73
C VAL A 50 10.56 5.67 -17.72
N TYR A 51 11.29 6.55 -17.03
CA TYR A 51 10.75 7.46 -16.04
C TYR A 51 10.60 8.86 -16.63
N SER A 52 9.48 9.53 -16.37
CA SER A 52 9.18 10.89 -16.84
C SER A 52 8.85 11.80 -15.67
N TYR A 53 9.43 13.00 -15.63
CA TYR A 53 9.12 14.00 -14.60
C TYR A 53 7.76 14.67 -14.85
N VAL A 54 6.89 14.64 -13.84
CA VAL A 54 5.54 15.20 -13.92
C VAL A 54 5.52 16.59 -13.30
N LYS A 55 5.17 17.61 -14.08
CA LYS A 55 4.93 18.96 -13.55
C LYS A 55 3.67 18.97 -12.70
N SER A 56 3.72 19.67 -11.57
CA SER A 56 2.68 19.72 -10.52
C SER A 56 1.24 20.04 -10.99
N SER A 57 1.03 20.55 -12.20
CA SER A 57 -0.30 20.79 -12.77
C SER A 57 -1.08 19.50 -13.11
N THR A 58 -0.42 18.34 -13.21
CA THR A 58 -1.04 17.03 -13.53
C THR A 58 -1.27 16.12 -12.31
N LEU A 59 -0.93 16.54 -11.09
CA LEU A 59 -1.18 15.75 -9.87
C LEU A 59 -2.68 15.40 -9.67
N LYS A 60 -3.59 16.22 -10.21
CA LYS A 60 -5.04 15.95 -10.19
C LYS A 60 -5.48 14.85 -11.18
N SER A 61 -4.67 14.50 -12.18
CA SER A 61 -5.02 13.46 -13.17
C SER A 61 -4.56 12.06 -12.76
N ASN A 62 -3.53 11.92 -11.90
CA ASN A 62 -3.00 10.60 -11.53
C ASN A 62 -3.83 9.89 -10.45
N VAL A 63 -4.48 10.64 -9.56
CA VAL A 63 -5.53 10.10 -8.67
C VAL A 63 -6.70 9.54 -9.48
N LYS A 64 -7.00 10.11 -10.66
CA LYS A 64 -8.02 9.59 -11.58
C LYS A 64 -7.57 8.35 -12.37
N ARG A 65 -6.26 8.15 -12.57
CA ARG A 65 -5.72 6.99 -13.32
C ARG A 65 -5.65 5.74 -12.44
N GLN A 66 -5.27 5.88 -11.16
CA GLN A 66 -5.13 4.74 -10.22
C GLN A 66 -6.47 4.07 -9.87
N ASN A 67 -7.61 4.78 -9.99
CA ASN A 67 -8.94 4.25 -9.68
C ASN A 67 -9.84 4.04 -10.91
N LYS A 68 -9.27 3.86 -12.12
CA LYS A 68 -10.10 3.64 -13.32
C LYS A 68 -10.96 2.37 -13.20
N SER A 69 -10.42 1.30 -12.59
CA SER A 69 -11.18 0.08 -12.28
C SER A 69 -12.33 0.37 -11.33
N LEU A 70 -12.04 0.95 -10.17
CA LEU A 70 -13.02 1.19 -9.11
C LEU A 70 -14.09 2.20 -9.51
N HIS A 71 -13.70 3.27 -10.22
CA HIS A 71 -14.63 4.26 -10.74
C HIS A 71 -15.59 3.65 -11.76
N CYS A 72 -15.09 2.84 -12.68
CA CYS A 72 -15.95 2.08 -13.59
C CYS A 72 -16.86 1.13 -12.82
N MET A 73 -16.35 0.40 -11.82
CA MET A 73 -17.16 -0.50 -10.99
C MET A 73 -18.29 0.26 -10.29
N PHE A 74 -18.01 1.42 -9.68
CA PHE A 74 -19.04 2.23 -9.02
C PHE A 74 -20.09 2.80 -9.98
N GLN A 75 -19.77 3.05 -11.26
CA GLN A 75 -20.76 3.51 -12.24
C GLN A 75 -21.84 2.47 -12.55
N PHE A 76 -21.56 1.18 -12.36
CA PHE A 76 -22.51 0.10 -12.65
C PHE A 76 -23.37 -0.32 -11.46
N HIS A 77 -23.19 0.30 -10.29
CA HIS A 77 -23.91 -0.07 -9.06
C HIS A 77 -24.53 1.15 -8.39
N SER A 78 -25.66 0.93 -7.71
CA SER A 78 -26.32 2.01 -6.97
C SER A 78 -25.48 2.44 -5.76
N PRO A 79 -25.60 3.70 -5.29
CA PRO A 79 -24.91 4.18 -4.10
C PRO A 79 -25.20 3.31 -2.86
N GLU A 80 -26.44 2.81 -2.72
CA GLU A 80 -26.85 1.95 -1.60
C GLU A 80 -26.14 0.59 -1.67
N THR A 81 -25.97 0.05 -2.88
CA THR A 81 -25.26 -1.21 -3.09
C THR A 81 -23.78 -1.05 -2.74
N ILE A 82 -23.15 0.05 -3.17
CA ILE A 82 -21.75 0.35 -2.85
C ILE A 82 -21.59 0.52 -1.34
N ASP A 83 -22.48 1.27 -0.70
CA ASP A 83 -22.46 1.49 0.75
C ASP A 83 -22.59 0.16 1.52
N LEU A 84 -23.49 -0.72 1.08
CA LEU A 84 -23.65 -2.06 1.65
C LEU A 84 -22.38 -2.91 1.47
N LEU A 85 -21.69 -2.81 0.34
CA LEU A 85 -20.44 -3.52 0.09
C LEU A 85 -19.30 -3.01 1.00
N ILE A 86 -19.20 -1.69 1.19
CA ILE A 86 -18.22 -1.07 2.10
C ILE A 86 -18.50 -1.55 3.54
N LYS A 87 -19.76 -1.48 3.99
CA LYS A 87 -20.15 -1.96 5.33
C LYS A 87 -19.85 -3.44 5.50
N SER A 88 -20.19 -4.26 4.51
CA SER A 88 -19.93 -5.71 4.51
C SER A 88 -18.44 -6.01 4.61
N PHE A 89 -17.61 -5.26 3.89
CA PHE A 89 -16.17 -5.35 3.99
C PHE A 89 -15.69 -4.96 5.38
N CYS A 90 -16.10 -3.82 5.92
CA CYS A 90 -15.69 -3.35 7.25
C CYS A 90 -16.10 -4.32 8.38
N LEU A 91 -17.22 -5.02 8.24
CA LEU A 91 -17.65 -6.08 9.17
C LEU A 91 -16.88 -7.41 9.02
N GLY A 92 -16.05 -7.55 7.98
CA GLY A 92 -15.32 -8.79 7.71
C GLY A 92 -16.21 -9.91 7.19
N LEU A 93 -17.35 -9.59 6.57
CA LEU A 93 -18.25 -10.59 6.00
C LEU A 93 -17.56 -11.30 4.83
N GLN A 94 -17.69 -12.63 4.77
CA GLN A 94 -17.24 -13.42 3.63
C GLN A 94 -17.96 -12.98 2.35
N THR A 95 -17.26 -13.02 1.21
CA THR A 95 -17.78 -12.55 -0.08
C THR A 95 -19.09 -13.23 -0.47
N GLN A 96 -19.27 -14.51 -0.13
CA GLN A 96 -20.50 -15.27 -0.39
C GLN A 96 -21.71 -14.68 0.35
N LYS A 97 -21.53 -14.30 1.62
CA LYS A 97 -22.59 -13.71 2.44
C LYS A 97 -22.90 -12.28 1.98
N ALA A 98 -21.87 -11.50 1.69
CA ALA A 98 -22.03 -10.15 1.17
C ALA A 98 -22.72 -10.15 -0.21
N ALA A 99 -22.36 -11.08 -1.10
CA ALA A 99 -22.99 -11.27 -2.40
C ALA A 99 -24.49 -11.60 -2.29
N TYR A 100 -24.87 -12.47 -1.35
CA TYR A 100 -26.28 -12.75 -1.05
C TYR A 100 -27.02 -11.50 -0.56
N LEU A 101 -26.43 -10.72 0.34
CA LEU A 101 -27.04 -9.50 0.88
C LEU A 101 -27.19 -8.39 -0.16
N SER A 102 -26.20 -8.23 -1.05
CA SER A 102 -26.20 -7.19 -2.08
C SER A 102 -26.88 -7.61 -3.37
N ASN A 103 -27.38 -8.86 -3.46
CA ASN A 103 -27.90 -9.46 -4.68
C ASN A 103 -26.91 -9.35 -5.87
N LEU A 104 -25.63 -9.60 -5.61
CA LEU A 104 -24.56 -9.56 -6.61
C LEU A 104 -23.89 -10.93 -6.74
N ASN A 105 -23.13 -11.10 -7.82
CA ASN A 105 -22.30 -12.28 -7.99
C ASN A 105 -21.12 -12.27 -7.00
N ASN A 106 -20.76 -13.44 -6.46
CA ASN A 106 -19.63 -13.58 -5.54
C ASN A 106 -18.29 -13.12 -6.13
N SER A 107 -18.09 -13.29 -7.44
CA SER A 107 -16.91 -12.78 -8.14
C SER A 107 -16.84 -11.26 -8.09
N CYS A 108 -17.95 -10.57 -8.39
CA CYS A 108 -18.04 -9.11 -8.34
C CYS A 108 -17.70 -8.56 -6.94
N VAL A 109 -18.25 -9.17 -5.89
CA VAL A 109 -17.92 -8.78 -4.50
C VAL A 109 -16.46 -9.05 -4.15
N ALA A 110 -15.91 -10.17 -4.62
CA ALA A 110 -14.50 -10.49 -4.43
C ALA A 110 -13.57 -9.47 -5.12
N ASP A 111 -13.96 -8.96 -6.29
CA ASP A 111 -13.23 -7.91 -7.00
C ASP A 111 -13.27 -6.59 -6.22
N PHE A 112 -14.44 -6.17 -5.71
CA PHE A 112 -14.53 -5.00 -4.83
C PHE A 112 -13.62 -5.09 -3.61
N TYR A 113 -13.69 -6.22 -2.90
CA TYR A 113 -12.86 -6.44 -1.72
C TYR A 113 -11.38 -6.45 -2.05
N THR A 114 -11.02 -6.94 -3.24
CA THR A 114 -9.65 -6.92 -3.73
C THR A 114 -9.17 -5.49 -3.93
N GLU A 115 -9.96 -4.64 -4.56
CA GLU A 115 -9.60 -3.24 -4.76
C GLU A 115 -9.52 -2.47 -3.43
N PHE A 116 -10.44 -2.72 -2.48
CA PHE A 116 -10.35 -2.12 -1.14
C PHE A 116 -9.06 -2.48 -0.41
N ARG A 117 -8.64 -3.76 -0.48
CA ARG A 117 -7.36 -4.19 0.10
C ARG A 117 -6.15 -3.55 -0.57
N LYS A 118 -6.19 -3.34 -1.89
CA LYS A 118 -5.13 -2.61 -2.62
C LYS A 118 -5.00 -1.19 -2.08
N LEU A 119 -6.11 -0.45 -1.98
CA LEU A 119 -6.12 0.91 -1.45
C LEU A 119 -5.54 1.00 -0.03
N ILE A 120 -5.91 0.04 0.84
CA ILE A 120 -5.37 -0.04 2.21
C ILE A 120 -3.85 -0.26 2.19
N TYR A 121 -3.39 -1.25 1.41
CA TYR A 121 -1.98 -1.56 1.30
C TYR A 121 -1.18 -0.38 0.75
N GLU A 122 -1.63 0.21 -0.36
CA GLU A 122 -0.97 1.35 -0.98
C GLU A 122 -0.79 2.49 0.02
N ARG A 123 -1.86 2.89 0.72
CA ARG A 123 -1.77 3.95 1.75
C ARG A 123 -0.79 3.61 2.87
N GLN A 124 -0.81 2.38 3.37
CA GLN A 124 0.14 1.93 4.40
C GLN A 124 1.57 1.94 3.87
N TYR A 125 1.76 1.54 2.61
CA TYR A 125 3.04 1.53 1.92
C TYR A 125 3.58 2.95 1.72
N LYS A 126 2.74 3.92 1.31
CA LYS A 126 3.13 5.34 1.25
C LYS A 126 3.62 5.85 2.60
N THR A 127 2.88 5.50 3.65
CA THR A 127 3.23 5.88 5.03
C THR A 127 4.57 5.27 5.43
N LEU A 128 4.78 4.00 5.08
CA LEU A 128 6.03 3.30 5.32
C LEU A 128 7.20 3.97 4.61
N LEU A 129 7.07 4.26 3.31
CA LEU A 129 8.13 4.91 2.55
C LEU A 129 8.48 6.26 3.18
N ASN A 130 7.49 7.12 3.45
CA ASN A 130 7.71 8.41 4.12
C ASN A 130 8.52 8.28 5.41
N CYS A 131 8.12 7.37 6.31
CA CYS A 131 8.85 7.15 7.56
C CYS A 131 10.26 6.56 7.34
N PHE A 132 10.40 5.67 6.35
CA PHE A 132 11.68 5.04 6.04
C PHE A 132 12.69 6.04 5.45
N PHE A 133 12.24 7.00 4.63
CA PHE A 133 13.12 8.06 4.11
C PHE A 133 13.67 8.98 5.20
N GLU A 134 12.86 9.28 6.22
CA GLU A 134 13.29 10.10 7.34
C GLU A 134 14.24 9.35 8.28
N LYS A 135 13.88 8.09 8.62
CA LYS A 135 14.59 7.28 9.60
C LYS A 135 14.62 5.81 9.16
N PRO A 136 15.53 5.43 8.25
CA PRO A 136 15.60 4.06 7.75
C PRO A 136 15.72 3.06 8.90
N GLN A 137 15.00 1.95 8.82
CA GLN A 137 14.96 0.90 9.83
C GLN A 137 15.16 -0.45 9.16
N ILE A 138 15.95 -1.32 9.78
CA ILE A 138 16.18 -2.67 9.25
C ILE A 138 14.84 -3.40 9.12
N GLY A 139 14.55 -3.98 7.95
CA GLY A 139 13.35 -4.78 7.74
C GLY A 139 13.39 -6.10 8.50
N ARG A 140 12.31 -6.45 9.21
CA ARG A 140 12.14 -7.80 9.78
C ARG A 140 11.36 -8.67 8.83
N TYR A 141 11.98 -9.70 8.27
CA TYR A 141 11.29 -10.63 7.39
C TYR A 141 10.62 -11.79 8.15
N ARG A 142 9.49 -12.26 7.63
CA ARG A 142 8.84 -13.51 8.00
C ARG A 142 8.32 -14.20 6.75
N ILE A 143 8.14 -15.51 6.85
CA ILE A 143 7.65 -16.34 5.75
C ILE A 143 6.21 -16.73 6.04
N PHE A 144 5.32 -16.52 5.07
CA PHE A 144 3.95 -17.02 5.06
C PHE A 144 3.68 -17.64 3.69
N PHE A 145 3.16 -18.88 3.64
CA PHE A 145 2.96 -19.62 2.37
C PHE A 145 4.18 -19.54 1.42
N GLU A 146 5.39 -19.71 1.96
CA GLU A 146 6.65 -19.65 1.19
C GLU A 146 6.98 -18.27 0.58
N GLN A 147 6.18 -17.23 0.87
CA GLN A 147 6.43 -15.86 0.46
C GLN A 147 7.02 -15.04 1.61
N TYR A 148 7.98 -14.19 1.27
CA TYR A 148 8.57 -13.24 2.22
C TYR A 148 7.65 -12.04 2.41
N ALA A 149 7.45 -11.66 3.67
CA ALA A 149 6.83 -10.41 4.07
C ALA A 149 7.80 -9.65 4.99
N TYR A 150 8.05 -8.39 4.65
CA TYR A 150 8.97 -7.52 5.38
C TYR A 150 8.17 -6.55 6.26
N PHE A 151 8.54 -6.48 7.53
CA PHE A 151 7.84 -5.69 8.53
C PHE A 151 8.72 -4.59 9.10
N TYR A 152 8.07 -3.45 9.32
CA TYR A 152 8.67 -2.24 9.86
C TYR A 152 7.77 -1.69 10.96
N VAL A 153 8.34 -0.98 11.92
CA VAL A 153 7.58 -0.38 13.02
C VAL A 153 7.94 1.09 13.16
N TYR A 154 6.95 1.94 12.92
CA TYR A 154 7.05 3.38 13.06
C TYR A 154 5.86 3.89 13.86
N ASN A 155 6.12 4.79 14.83
CA ASN A 155 5.07 5.39 15.67
C ASN A 155 4.14 4.34 16.32
N ASN A 156 4.70 3.23 16.80
CA ASN A 156 3.98 2.07 17.36
C ASN A 156 2.98 1.41 16.40
N ARG A 157 3.09 1.66 15.09
CA ARG A 157 2.30 0.98 14.06
C ARG A 157 3.21 0.04 13.28
N VAL A 158 2.74 -1.19 13.09
CA VAL A 158 3.41 -2.19 12.26
C VAL A 158 2.96 -1.98 10.82
N LEU A 159 3.92 -1.90 9.91
CA LEU A 159 3.69 -1.74 8.47
C LEU A 159 4.33 -2.93 7.75
N VAL A 160 3.78 -3.31 6.60
CA VAL A 160 4.23 -4.46 5.80
C VAL A 160 4.61 -4.01 4.39
N SER A 161 5.64 -4.64 3.84
CA SER A 161 6.09 -4.47 2.46
C SER A 161 6.33 -5.83 1.82
N GLU A 162 6.08 -5.91 0.52
CA GLU A 162 6.46 -7.06 -0.31
C GLU A 162 7.97 -7.11 -0.58
N LYS A 163 8.61 -5.95 -0.76
CA LYS A 163 10.04 -5.84 -1.02
C LYS A 163 10.79 -5.36 0.22
N LEU A 164 12.01 -5.86 0.39
CA LEU A 164 12.91 -5.33 1.41
C LEU A 164 13.34 -3.92 1.00
N LEU A 165 13.09 -2.95 1.86
CA LEU A 165 13.63 -1.60 1.75
C LEU A 165 15.04 -1.60 2.34
N GLN A 166 16.01 -1.06 1.60
CA GLN A 166 17.42 -0.97 1.97
C GLN A 166 17.94 0.47 1.98
N ALA A 167 18.72 0.85 2.99
CA ALA A 167 19.42 2.13 3.05
C ALA A 167 20.80 2.03 3.71
N SER A 168 21.68 2.98 3.42
CA SER A 168 23.05 3.00 3.92
C SER A 168 23.21 3.15 5.44
N ALA A 169 22.20 3.65 6.15
CA ALA A 169 22.24 3.88 7.60
C ALA A 169 20.95 3.45 8.32
N GLU A 170 20.68 2.15 8.33
CA GLU A 170 19.48 1.58 8.96
C GLU A 170 19.59 1.46 10.49
N ARG A 171 18.56 1.95 11.19
CA ARG A 171 18.43 1.78 12.64
C ARG A 171 17.90 0.38 12.98
N THR A 172 18.35 -0.14 14.12
CA THR A 172 17.77 -1.33 14.73
C THR A 172 16.46 -1.00 15.47
N PHE A 173 15.64 -2.02 15.74
CA PHE A 173 14.40 -1.86 16.47
C PHE A 173 14.64 -1.55 17.96
N ALA A 174 13.88 -0.59 18.49
CA ALA A 174 13.78 -0.38 19.92
C ALA A 174 13.04 -1.55 20.61
N LYS A 175 13.29 -1.76 21.91
CA LYS A 175 12.65 -2.84 22.69
C LYS A 175 11.11 -2.79 22.63
N THR A 176 10.52 -1.59 22.66
CA THR A 176 9.07 -1.37 22.56
C THR A 176 8.54 -1.76 21.18
N GLU A 177 9.24 -1.38 20.11
CA GLU A 177 8.89 -1.72 18.73
C GLU A 177 8.93 -3.24 18.51
N ILE A 178 9.91 -3.94 19.11
CA ILE A 178 9.99 -5.41 19.06
C ILE A 178 8.79 -6.07 19.75
N GLN A 179 8.37 -5.53 20.90
CA GLN A 179 7.21 -6.07 21.62
C GLN A 179 5.93 -5.89 20.78
N GLU A 180 5.74 -4.73 20.17
CA GLU A 180 4.57 -4.46 19.35
C GLU A 180 4.55 -5.33 18.09
N PHE A 181 5.70 -5.47 17.43
CA PHE A 181 5.87 -6.41 16.33
C PHE A 181 5.48 -7.84 16.72
N LYS A 182 5.93 -8.34 17.87
CA LYS A 182 5.61 -9.70 18.33
C LYS A 182 4.10 -9.90 18.53
N LYS A 183 3.39 -8.91 19.09
CA LYS A 183 1.93 -8.97 19.25
C LYS A 183 1.21 -9.05 17.91
N VAL A 184 1.55 -8.14 16.99
CA VAL A 184 0.98 -8.13 15.62
C VAL A 184 1.29 -9.42 14.90
N TYR A 185 2.54 -9.87 14.93
CA TYR A 185 2.95 -11.09 14.25
C TYR A 185 2.16 -12.31 14.76
N SER A 186 2.02 -12.49 16.08
CA SER A 186 1.22 -13.57 16.67
C SER A 186 -0.25 -13.53 16.21
N PHE A 187 -0.82 -12.33 16.07
CA PHE A 187 -2.17 -12.15 15.54
C PHE A 187 -2.24 -12.53 14.05
N LEU A 188 -1.31 -12.03 13.24
CA LEU A 188 -1.25 -12.31 11.79
C LEU A 188 -1.06 -13.80 11.51
N THR A 189 -0.17 -14.49 12.24
CA THR A 189 0.04 -15.94 12.07
C THR A 189 -1.23 -16.73 12.32
N ARG A 190 -2.03 -16.37 13.33
CA ARG A 190 -3.33 -17.01 13.58
C ARG A 190 -4.31 -16.77 12.44
N GLN A 191 -4.43 -15.53 11.97
CA GLN A 191 -5.29 -15.18 10.83
C GLN A 191 -4.90 -15.95 9.56
N VAL A 192 -3.60 -16.04 9.29
CA VAL A 192 -3.07 -16.72 8.10
C VAL A 192 -3.22 -18.24 8.19
N ALA A 193 -3.03 -18.84 9.37
CA ALA A 193 -3.17 -20.29 9.56
C ALA A 193 -4.58 -20.82 9.23
N HIS A 194 -5.61 -19.99 9.40
CA HIS A 194 -6.99 -20.32 9.04
C HIS A 194 -7.33 -20.01 7.58
N ASN A 195 -6.39 -19.47 6.80
CA ASN A 195 -6.57 -19.11 5.41
C ASN A 195 -5.83 -20.11 4.52
N THR A 196 -6.47 -20.61 3.47
CA THR A 196 -5.84 -21.51 2.48
C THR A 196 -5.35 -20.78 1.25
N ASN A 197 -5.68 -19.48 1.10
CA ASN A 197 -5.42 -18.73 -0.11
C ASN A 197 -4.20 -17.80 0.04
N GLN A 198 -3.12 -18.17 -0.66
CA GLN A 198 -1.86 -17.41 -0.76
C GLN A 198 -1.93 -16.14 -1.62
N ALA A 199 -2.94 -16.00 -2.49
CA ALA A 199 -3.00 -14.87 -3.42
C ALA A 199 -3.11 -13.54 -2.66
N LYS A 200 -2.33 -12.54 -3.12
CA LYS A 200 -2.31 -11.17 -2.57
C LYS A 200 -2.06 -11.16 -1.06
N LEU A 201 -1.11 -11.97 -0.59
CA LEU A 201 -0.74 -12.10 0.81
C LEU A 201 -0.51 -10.75 1.49
N HIS A 202 0.35 -9.89 0.92
CA HIS A 202 0.73 -8.60 1.52
C HIS A 202 -0.47 -7.66 1.70
N HIS A 203 -1.40 -7.67 0.75
CA HIS A 203 -2.67 -6.95 0.85
C HIS A 203 -3.55 -7.45 2.00
N LYS A 204 -3.62 -8.78 2.20
CA LYS A 204 -4.38 -9.38 3.31
C LYS A 204 -3.71 -9.11 4.67
N LEU A 205 -2.38 -9.13 4.73
CA LEU A 205 -1.63 -8.76 5.92
C LEU A 205 -1.86 -7.30 6.28
N ALA A 206 -1.81 -6.40 5.29
CA ALA A 206 -2.10 -4.97 5.48
C ALA A 206 -3.54 -4.71 5.95
N GLU A 207 -4.52 -5.42 5.39
CA GLU A 207 -5.91 -5.39 5.85
C GLU A 207 -6.03 -5.86 7.31
N ALA A 208 -5.42 -6.98 7.66
CA ALA A 208 -5.48 -7.52 9.02
C ALA A 208 -4.82 -6.57 10.03
N ILE A 209 -3.72 -5.91 9.66
CA ILE A 209 -3.09 -4.85 10.45
C ILE A 209 -4.04 -3.65 10.57
N TRP A 210 -4.67 -3.23 9.48
CA TRP A 210 -5.60 -2.08 9.45
C TRP A 210 -6.82 -2.29 10.35
N ARG A 211 -7.37 -3.51 10.37
CA ARG A 211 -8.52 -3.88 11.21
C ARG A 211 -8.20 -4.01 12.69
N ARG A 212 -6.93 -4.27 13.03
CA ARG A 212 -6.54 -4.56 14.41
C ARG A 212 -6.86 -3.36 15.30
N GLU A 213 -7.59 -3.62 16.37
CA GLU A 213 -7.92 -2.63 17.41
C GLU A 213 -8.73 -1.42 16.90
N GLN A 214 -9.44 -1.56 15.76
CA GLN A 214 -10.34 -0.56 15.22
C GLN A 214 -11.81 -0.97 15.38
N THR A 215 -12.69 0.01 15.61
CA THR A 215 -14.14 -0.22 15.61
C THR A 215 -14.69 -0.24 14.19
N PHE A 216 -15.90 -0.81 14.02
CA PHE A 216 -16.58 -0.81 12.72
C PHE A 216 -16.75 0.62 12.17
N GLU A 217 -17.17 1.56 13.02
CA GLU A 217 -17.38 2.96 12.63
C GLU A 217 -16.08 3.60 12.16
N ALA A 218 -14.97 3.36 12.86
CA ALA A 218 -13.67 3.87 12.48
C ALA A 218 -13.23 3.32 11.12
N LEU A 219 -13.38 2.00 10.91
CA LEU A 219 -13.02 1.35 9.64
C LEU A 219 -13.91 1.83 8.48
N TYR A 220 -15.21 1.97 8.71
CA TYR A 220 -16.16 2.41 7.71
C TYR A 220 -15.91 3.85 7.29
N GLN A 221 -15.74 4.77 8.24
CA GLN A 221 -15.43 6.16 7.96
C GLN A 221 -14.08 6.30 7.24
N ASP A 222 -13.07 5.55 7.70
CA ASP A 222 -11.74 5.59 7.10
C ASP A 222 -11.74 5.07 5.66
N LEU A 223 -12.43 3.96 5.38
CA LEU A 223 -12.54 3.44 4.01
C LEU A 223 -13.38 4.36 3.12
N LYS A 224 -14.52 4.84 3.60
CA LYS A 224 -15.45 5.66 2.81
C LYS A 224 -14.88 7.04 2.50
N ILE A 225 -14.34 7.74 3.50
CA ILE A 225 -13.87 9.12 3.36
C ILE A 225 -12.41 9.14 2.88
N ASN A 226 -11.50 8.48 3.59
CA ASN A 226 -10.06 8.67 3.37
C ASN A 226 -9.51 7.84 2.19
N LEU A 227 -10.16 6.74 1.82
CA LEU A 227 -9.71 5.88 0.73
C LEU A 227 -10.58 6.04 -0.53
N LEU A 228 -11.90 6.10 -0.36
CA LEU A 228 -12.84 6.13 -1.49
C LEU A 228 -13.31 7.54 -1.87
N ASN A 229 -13.09 8.54 -1.02
CA ASN A 229 -13.57 9.92 -1.20
C ASN A 229 -15.08 10.01 -1.53
N ILE A 230 -15.89 9.15 -0.89
CA ILE A 230 -17.35 9.17 -1.02
C ILE A 230 -17.91 9.96 0.16
N ASN A 231 -18.49 11.12 -0.11
CA ASN A 231 -19.19 11.92 0.92
C ASN A 231 -20.59 11.34 1.19
#